data_AF-A0A0A2DFP9-F1
#
_entry.id   AF-A0A0A2DFP9-F1
#
_cell.length_a   1.000
_cell.length_b   1.000
_cell.length_c   1.000
_cell.angle_alpha   90.00
_cell.angle_beta   90.00
_cell.angle_gamma   90.00
#
_symmetry.space_group_name_H-M   'P 1'
#
loop_
_entity.id
_entity.type
_entity.pdbx_description
1 polymer ?
#
loop_
_entity_poly.entity_id
_entity_poly.type
_entity_poly.pdbx_seq_one_letter_code
_entity_poly.pdbx_strand_id
1 'polypeptide(L)'
;MLFAGQYEDAESGWVYNRFRYYQPVVGSYNAQDPLGLAPRVASGQGYVDHAAHWVDVLGLKCHEVSLNELKAAGVPAKDRSAVQAWLNGRNTDAYVYSYMDKTGNEMQYIGMTNNPLARAGQHGSRFGTDMQVAKMDQTKLSSGADSLTRRQARSLEELEIDALHMQKDGSQLLNARHEISPRGVAPLHLRQGAILWARHMVDTGAVKVVGL
;
A
#
# COMPACT_ATOMS: atom_id res chain seq x y z
N MET A 1 -5.49 -20.46 17.95
CA MET A 1 -5.38 -19.42 16.90
C MET A 1 -6.69 -18.67 16.86
N LEU A 2 -6.68 -17.36 17.03
CA LEU A 2 -7.89 -16.54 17.01
C LEU A 2 -8.08 -15.91 15.62
N PHE A 3 -9.20 -15.23 15.42
CA PHE A 3 -9.53 -14.61 14.13
C PHE A 3 -8.47 -13.57 13.72
N ALA A 4 -8.31 -13.37 12.41
CA ALA A 4 -7.45 -12.33 11.82
C ALA A 4 -5.97 -12.32 12.30
N GLY A 5 -5.36 -13.49 12.51
CA GLY A 5 -3.92 -13.61 12.78
C GLY A 5 -3.50 -13.26 14.21
N GLN A 6 -4.46 -13.21 15.13
CA GLN A 6 -4.23 -12.91 16.54
C GLN A 6 -3.68 -14.14 17.29
N TYR A 7 -2.66 -13.92 18.12
CA TYR A 7 -1.98 -14.96 18.88
C TYR A 7 -2.34 -14.87 20.36
N GLU A 8 -2.94 -15.93 20.90
CA GLU A 8 -3.21 -16.06 22.32
C GLU A 8 -1.96 -16.59 23.03
N ASP A 9 -1.48 -15.83 24.01
CA ASP A 9 -0.47 -16.32 24.96
C ASP A 9 -1.15 -17.28 25.94
N ALA A 10 -0.72 -18.54 25.92
CA ALA A 10 -1.28 -19.61 26.74
C ALA A 10 -0.92 -19.49 28.24
N GLU A 11 0.10 -18.70 28.60
CA GLU A 11 0.48 -18.50 30.00
C GLU A 11 -0.45 -17.50 30.69
N SER A 12 -0.78 -16.39 30.02
CA SER A 12 -1.59 -15.30 30.60
C SER A 12 -3.05 -15.24 30.11
N GLY A 13 -3.40 -15.93 29.02
CA GLY A 13 -4.71 -15.81 28.36
C GLY A 13 -4.94 -14.47 27.66
N TRP A 14 -3.89 -13.66 27.49
CA TRP A 14 -3.95 -12.41 26.73
C TRP A 14 -3.66 -12.65 25.25
N VAL A 15 -4.29 -11.85 24.40
CA VAL A 15 -4.19 -12.00 22.96
C VAL A 15 -3.40 -10.85 22.37
N TYR A 16 -2.27 -11.19 21.74
CA TYR A 16 -1.42 -10.25 21.02
C TYR A 16 -2.10 -9.79 19.73
N ASN A 17 -2.35 -8.48 19.65
CA ASN A 17 -2.77 -7.79 18.43
C ASN A 17 -1.73 -6.69 18.08
N ARG A 18 -0.62 -7.14 17.46
CA ARG A 18 0.48 -6.39 16.82
C ARG A 18 1.24 -5.33 17.63
N PHE A 19 0.55 -4.47 18.36
CA PHE A 19 1.11 -3.38 19.17
C PHE A 19 0.53 -3.32 20.59
N ARG A 20 -0.54 -4.07 20.86
CA ARG A 20 -1.20 -4.15 22.17
C ARG A 20 -1.62 -5.60 22.47
N TYR A 21 -1.83 -5.89 23.74
CA TYR A 21 -2.46 -7.14 24.17
C TYR A 21 -3.90 -6.82 24.56
N TYR A 22 -4.87 -7.60 24.06
CA TYR A 22 -6.26 -7.50 24.48
C TYR A 22 -6.68 -8.75 25.26
N GLN A 23 -7.55 -8.55 26.25
CA GLN A 23 -8.10 -9.60 27.08
C GLN A 23 -9.48 -9.99 26.49
N PRO A 24 -9.68 -11.23 26.01
CA PRO A 24 -10.86 -11.58 25.20
C PRO A 24 -12.17 -11.69 26.00
N VAL A 25 -12.10 -11.94 27.31
CA VAL A 25 -13.26 -12.06 28.20
C VAL A 25 -13.87 -10.68 28.53
N VAL A 26 -13.02 -9.66 28.64
CA VAL A 26 -13.35 -8.26 29.00
C VAL A 26 -13.43 -7.36 27.75
N GLY A 27 -12.92 -7.82 26.60
CA GLY A 27 -12.98 -7.08 25.34
C GLY A 27 -12.20 -5.76 25.36
N SER A 28 -11.07 -5.72 26.07
CA SER A 28 -10.28 -4.51 26.31
C SER A 28 -8.77 -4.74 26.22
N TYR A 29 -8.03 -3.72 25.79
CA TYR A 29 -6.57 -3.65 25.71
C TYR A 29 -5.91 -3.33 27.06
N ASN A 30 -4.67 -3.81 27.25
CA ASN A 30 -3.82 -3.48 28.40
C ASN A 30 -3.35 -2.01 28.43
N ALA A 31 -3.37 -1.33 27.29
CA ALA A 31 -2.93 0.05 27.13
C ALA A 31 -3.95 0.86 26.33
N GLN A 32 -4.02 2.16 26.61
CA GLN A 32 -4.76 3.11 25.78
C GLN A 32 -4.18 3.15 24.35
N ASP A 33 -4.99 3.59 23.39
CA ASP A 33 -4.52 3.79 22.02
C ASP A 33 -3.42 4.87 21.97
N PRO A 34 -2.20 4.54 21.49
CA PRO A 34 -1.11 5.52 21.40
C PRO A 34 -1.38 6.63 20.36
N LEU A 35 -2.40 6.48 19.51
CA LEU A 35 -2.86 7.52 18.59
C LEU A 35 -3.93 8.44 19.21
N GLY A 36 -4.37 8.19 20.46
CA GLY A 36 -5.47 8.93 21.11
C GLY A 36 -6.86 8.68 20.51
N LEU A 37 -6.93 7.96 19.39
CA LEU A 37 -8.15 7.61 18.69
C LEU A 37 -8.73 6.33 19.29
N ALA A 38 -9.82 6.44 20.05
CA ALA A 38 -10.47 5.26 20.60
C ALA A 38 -11.00 4.34 19.46
N PRO A 39 -10.66 3.03 19.47
CA PRO A 39 -11.26 2.04 18.57
C PRO A 39 -12.69 1.63 19.00
N ARG A 40 -13.12 2.04 20.19
CA ARG A 40 -14.48 1.90 20.74
C ARG A 40 -14.95 3.27 21.23
N VAL A 41 -16.11 3.75 20.79
CA VAL A 41 -16.56 5.14 21.11
C VAL A 41 -16.71 5.37 22.61
N ALA A 42 -17.02 4.32 23.38
CA ALA A 42 -17.23 4.39 24.83
C ALA A 42 -15.94 4.27 25.69
N SER A 43 -14.81 3.79 25.18
CA SER A 43 -13.57 3.67 25.97
C SER A 43 -12.29 3.58 25.14
N GLY A 44 -11.26 4.34 25.53
CA GLY A 44 -9.95 4.38 24.87
C GLY A 44 -9.13 3.09 24.94
N GLN A 45 -9.55 2.13 25.77
CA GLN A 45 -8.99 0.79 25.90
C GLN A 45 -9.90 -0.30 25.31
N GLY A 46 -11.08 0.00 24.75
CA GLY A 46 -11.95 -1.04 24.19
C GLY A 46 -11.33 -1.76 23.00
N TYR A 47 -11.70 -3.01 22.73
CA TYR A 47 -11.21 -3.74 21.56
C TYR A 47 -11.84 -3.22 20.26
N VAL A 48 -13.17 -3.32 20.13
CA VAL A 48 -14.02 -2.71 19.09
C VAL A 48 -15.42 -2.47 19.67
N ASP A 49 -16.30 -1.69 19.01
CA ASP A 49 -17.69 -1.54 19.45
C ASP A 49 -18.54 -2.82 19.30
N HIS A 50 -18.32 -3.64 18.24
CA HIS A 50 -19.10 -4.86 17.97
C HIS A 50 -18.23 -6.01 17.42
N ALA A 51 -17.65 -6.83 18.30
CA ALA A 51 -16.69 -7.89 17.94
C ALA A 51 -17.24 -9.03 17.06
N ALA A 52 -18.57 -9.16 16.93
CA ALA A 52 -19.19 -10.16 16.05
C ALA A 52 -19.15 -9.79 14.55
N HIS A 53 -18.92 -8.51 14.23
CA HIS A 53 -18.98 -8.00 12.85
C HIS A 53 -17.79 -7.10 12.48
N TRP A 54 -17.10 -6.51 13.47
CA TRP A 54 -16.00 -5.57 13.25
C TRP A 54 -14.69 -6.17 13.74
N VAL A 55 -13.64 -6.06 12.93
CA VAL A 55 -12.28 -6.55 13.23
C VAL A 55 -11.29 -5.44 12.88
N ASP A 56 -10.45 -5.03 13.84
CA ASP A 56 -9.31 -4.14 13.58
C ASP A 56 -8.11 -4.98 13.10
N VAL A 57 -8.09 -5.24 11.80
CA VAL A 57 -7.10 -6.11 11.12
C VAL A 57 -5.68 -5.53 11.15
N LEU A 58 -5.51 -4.22 11.33
CA LEU A 58 -4.21 -3.54 11.23
C LEU A 58 -3.68 -2.98 12.55
N GLY A 59 -4.56 -2.75 13.53
CA GLY A 59 -4.25 -2.00 14.76
C GLY A 59 -4.05 -0.50 14.51
N LEU A 60 -4.60 0.01 13.40
CA LEU A 60 -4.23 1.30 12.81
C LEU A 60 -5.47 1.98 12.19
N LYS A 61 -6.21 2.74 13.00
CA LYS A 61 -7.34 3.54 12.52
C LYS A 61 -6.90 4.48 11.40
N CYS A 62 -7.74 4.63 10.37
CA CYS A 62 -7.44 5.44 9.21
C CYS A 62 -7.15 6.91 9.56
N HIS A 63 -6.27 7.54 8.76
CA HIS A 63 -5.79 8.90 9.00
C HIS A 63 -6.96 9.88 9.05
N GLU A 64 -7.23 10.44 10.23
CA GLU A 64 -8.21 11.50 10.39
C GLU A 64 -7.70 12.73 9.61
N VAL A 65 -8.56 13.32 8.78
CA VAL A 65 -8.24 14.52 8.01
C VAL A 65 -9.00 15.70 8.61
N SER A 66 -8.25 16.74 8.95
CA SER A 66 -8.83 17.93 9.54
C SER A 66 -9.63 18.76 8.54
N LEU A 67 -10.64 19.47 9.02
CA LEU A 67 -11.41 20.43 8.22
C LEU A 67 -10.52 21.53 7.61
N ASN A 68 -9.36 21.81 8.22
CA ASN A 68 -8.39 22.79 7.73
C ASN A 68 -7.61 22.27 6.52
N GLU A 69 -7.26 20.98 6.48
CA GLU A 69 -6.62 20.36 5.31
C GLU A 69 -7.56 20.26 4.11
N LEU A 70 -8.85 19.95 4.35
CA LEU A 70 -9.87 19.94 3.30
C LEU A 70 -10.06 21.35 2.72
N LYS A 71 -10.18 22.38 3.58
CA LYS A 71 -10.24 23.79 3.15
C LYS A 71 -8.99 24.21 2.36
N ALA A 72 -7.80 23.88 2.84
CA ALA A 72 -6.54 24.21 2.17
C ALA A 72 -6.40 23.54 0.79
N ALA A 73 -7.08 22.41 0.58
CA ALA A 73 -7.13 21.72 -0.71
C ALA A 73 -8.37 22.08 -1.57
N GLY A 74 -9.19 23.05 -1.17
CA GLY A 74 -10.38 23.47 -1.91
C GLY A 74 -11.54 22.47 -1.88
N VAL A 75 -11.50 21.47 -0.98
CA VAL A 75 -12.51 20.40 -0.92
C VAL A 75 -13.67 20.83 -0.01
N PRO A 76 -14.92 20.81 -0.50
CA PRO A 76 -16.08 21.12 0.34
C PRO A 76 -16.29 20.02 1.40
N ALA A 77 -15.82 20.26 2.62
CA ALA A 77 -15.85 19.27 3.72
C ALA A 77 -17.23 18.75 4.14
N LYS A 78 -18.33 19.37 3.67
CA LYS A 78 -19.71 18.89 3.86
C LYS A 78 -20.17 17.93 2.76
N ASP A 79 -19.52 17.93 1.61
CA ASP A 79 -19.79 17.02 0.50
C ASP A 79 -19.01 15.73 0.71
N ARG A 80 -19.71 14.69 1.15
CA ARG A 80 -19.13 13.35 1.38
C ARG A 80 -18.51 12.77 0.11
N SER A 81 -19.10 13.04 -1.06
CA SER A 81 -18.62 12.55 -2.35
C SER A 81 -17.30 13.23 -2.74
N ALA A 82 -17.23 14.55 -2.63
CA ALA A 82 -16.00 15.30 -2.92
C ALA A 82 -14.87 14.97 -1.92
N VAL A 83 -15.19 14.81 -0.63
CA VAL A 83 -14.20 14.39 0.38
C VAL A 83 -13.70 12.97 0.09
N GLN A 84 -14.58 12.02 -0.21
CA GLN A 84 -14.20 10.66 -0.60
C GLN A 84 -13.34 10.65 -1.87
N ALA A 85 -13.75 11.36 -2.91
CA ALA A 85 -13.02 11.47 -4.18
C ALA A 85 -11.63 12.09 -3.99
N TRP A 86 -11.46 13.04 -3.08
CA TRP A 86 -10.16 13.63 -2.76
C TRP A 86 -9.28 12.76 -1.86
N LEU A 87 -9.87 12.09 -0.86
CA LEU A 87 -9.16 11.13 0.01
C LEU A 87 -8.56 10.01 -0.83
N ASN A 88 -9.36 9.49 -1.77
CA ASN A 88 -8.95 8.48 -2.73
C ASN A 88 -7.96 9.09 -3.75
N GLY A 89 -8.34 10.17 -4.44
CA GLY A 89 -7.57 10.78 -5.53
C GLY A 89 -6.19 11.35 -5.17
N ARG A 90 -5.88 11.58 -3.89
CA ARG A 90 -4.50 11.85 -3.45
C ARG A 90 -3.55 10.66 -3.61
N ASN A 91 -4.11 9.45 -3.72
CA ASN A 91 -3.36 8.20 -3.69
C ASN A 91 -4.04 7.08 -4.48
N THR A 92 -4.80 7.34 -5.55
CA THR A 92 -5.32 6.32 -6.49
C THR A 92 -4.82 6.59 -7.92
N ASP A 93 -5.05 5.64 -8.83
CA ASP A 93 -4.75 5.71 -10.26
C ASP A 93 -3.24 5.83 -10.57
N ALA A 94 -2.42 5.17 -9.78
CA ALA A 94 -1.04 4.86 -10.15
C ALA A 94 -0.99 3.57 -11.00
N TYR A 95 -0.16 3.60 -12.03
CA TYR A 95 0.14 2.48 -12.90
C TYR A 95 1.63 2.19 -12.82
N VAL A 96 1.99 0.92 -12.65
CA VAL A 96 3.36 0.44 -12.84
C VAL A 96 3.56 0.13 -14.32
N TYR A 97 4.70 0.52 -14.88
CA TYR A 97 5.06 0.23 -16.27
C TYR A 97 6.52 -0.16 -16.39
N SER A 98 6.82 -1.04 -17.33
CA SER A 98 8.17 -1.48 -17.67
C SER A 98 8.47 -1.30 -19.16
N TYR A 99 9.76 -1.29 -19.48
CA TYR A 99 10.27 -1.47 -20.84
C TYR A 99 11.18 -2.69 -20.84
N MET A 100 11.05 -3.52 -21.88
CA MET A 100 11.92 -4.68 -22.10
C MET A 100 13.03 -4.33 -23.08
N ASP A 101 14.09 -5.14 -23.12
CA ASP A 101 15.02 -5.17 -24.24
C ASP A 101 14.30 -5.57 -25.55
N LYS A 102 14.91 -5.25 -26.70
CA LYS A 102 14.44 -5.63 -28.04
C LYS A 102 14.23 -7.12 -28.22
N THR A 103 14.94 -7.96 -27.47
CA THR A 103 14.73 -9.42 -27.45
C THR A 103 13.48 -9.85 -26.68
N GLY A 104 12.90 -8.97 -25.85
CA GLY A 104 11.79 -9.28 -24.94
C GLY A 104 12.19 -10.09 -23.69
N ASN A 105 13.47 -10.45 -23.52
CA ASN A 105 13.93 -11.38 -22.49
C ASN A 105 14.31 -10.71 -21.16
N GLU A 106 14.73 -9.44 -21.18
CA GLU A 106 15.24 -8.73 -20.00
C GLU A 106 14.50 -7.40 -19.81
N MET A 107 14.21 -7.03 -18.56
CA MET A 107 13.62 -5.73 -18.24
C MET A 107 14.71 -4.66 -18.27
N GLN A 108 14.55 -3.63 -19.11
CA GLN A 108 15.48 -2.50 -19.22
C GLN A 108 15.10 -1.29 -18.36
N TYR A 109 13.84 -1.18 -17.92
CA TYR A 109 13.36 -0.08 -17.09
C TYR A 109 12.06 -0.46 -16.39
N ILE A 110 11.86 0.07 -15.18
CA ILE A 110 10.57 0.14 -14.52
C ILE A 110 10.32 1.55 -13.97
N GLY A 111 9.06 1.95 -13.92
CA GLY A 111 8.64 3.13 -13.20
C GLY A 111 7.14 3.10 -12.89
N MET A 112 6.65 4.21 -12.31
CA MET A 112 5.22 4.45 -12.17
C MET A 112 4.77 5.78 -12.76
N THR A 113 3.50 5.85 -13.08
CA THR A 113 2.85 7.09 -13.52
C THR A 113 1.36 7.09 -13.20
N ASN A 114 0.77 8.27 -13.09
CA ASN A 114 -0.69 8.44 -13.06
C ASN A 114 -1.28 8.72 -14.46
N ASN A 115 -0.45 8.72 -15.51
CA ASN A 115 -0.89 8.84 -16.90
C ASN A 115 0.05 8.04 -17.82
N PRO A 116 -0.27 6.77 -18.11
CA PRO A 116 0.52 5.91 -18.99
C PRO A 116 0.78 6.52 -20.37
N LEU A 117 -0.23 7.09 -21.01
CA LEU A 117 -0.13 7.64 -22.37
C LEU A 117 0.83 8.82 -22.44
N ALA A 118 0.70 9.78 -21.53
CA ALA A 118 1.61 10.92 -21.44
C ALA A 118 3.05 10.49 -21.09
N ARG A 119 3.20 9.44 -20.26
CA ARG A 119 4.51 8.89 -19.87
C ARG A 119 5.22 8.20 -21.04
N ALA A 120 4.51 7.39 -21.82
CA ALA A 120 5.04 6.76 -23.02
C ALA A 120 5.54 7.82 -24.01
N GLY A 121 4.75 8.88 -24.26
CA GLY A 121 5.16 10.01 -25.11
C GLY A 121 6.41 10.75 -24.61
N GLN A 122 6.59 10.88 -23.29
CA GLN A 122 7.80 11.48 -22.70
C GLN A 122 9.04 10.61 -22.80
N HIS A 123 8.88 9.28 -22.75
CA HIS A 123 9.99 8.33 -22.83
C HIS A 123 10.38 8.02 -24.29
N GLY A 124 9.46 8.21 -25.25
CA GLY A 124 9.74 8.16 -26.68
C GLY A 124 10.41 6.85 -27.11
N SER A 125 11.41 6.94 -27.99
CA SER A 125 12.18 5.79 -28.48
C SER A 125 13.32 5.33 -27.55
N ARG A 126 13.43 5.87 -26.32
CA ARG A 126 14.60 5.71 -25.43
C ARG A 126 15.05 4.26 -25.19
N PHE A 127 14.12 3.32 -25.11
CA PHE A 127 14.39 1.91 -24.85
C PHE A 127 14.23 1.01 -26.10
N GLY A 128 13.81 1.58 -27.24
CA GLY A 128 13.60 0.84 -28.48
C GLY A 128 12.45 -0.17 -28.46
N THR A 129 11.62 -0.19 -27.41
CA THR A 129 10.44 -1.05 -27.23
C THR A 129 9.24 -0.24 -26.73
N ASP A 130 8.03 -0.77 -26.91
CA ASP A 130 6.80 -0.14 -26.42
C ASP A 130 6.60 -0.33 -24.91
N MET A 131 6.11 0.72 -24.26
CA MET A 131 5.84 0.73 -22.82
C MET A 131 4.78 -0.32 -22.44
N GLN A 132 5.13 -1.23 -21.54
CA GLN A 132 4.22 -2.25 -21.03
C GLN A 132 3.65 -1.83 -19.67
N VAL A 133 2.33 -1.66 -19.57
CA VAL A 133 1.66 -1.40 -18.29
C VAL A 133 1.38 -2.73 -17.59
N ALA A 134 1.65 -2.79 -16.28
CA ALA A 134 1.35 -3.96 -15.46
C ALA A 134 -0.15 -4.30 -15.50
N LYS A 135 -0.46 -5.58 -15.66
CA LYS A 135 -1.84 -6.08 -15.77
C LYS A 135 -2.34 -6.51 -14.39
N MET A 136 -3.59 -6.19 -14.07
CA MET A 136 -4.23 -6.56 -12.81
C MET A 136 -5.32 -7.61 -13.10
N ASP A 137 -5.29 -8.72 -12.38
CA ASP A 137 -6.28 -9.80 -12.50
C ASP A 137 -7.49 -9.48 -11.61
N GLN A 138 -8.53 -8.93 -12.23
CA GLN A 138 -9.76 -8.53 -11.54
C GLN A 138 -10.50 -9.71 -10.88
N THR A 139 -10.18 -10.97 -11.21
CA THR A 139 -10.78 -12.15 -10.55
C THR A 139 -10.16 -12.45 -9.18
N LYS A 140 -8.95 -11.93 -8.92
CA LYS A 140 -8.17 -12.13 -7.68
C LYS A 140 -8.15 -10.92 -6.77
N LEU A 141 -8.77 -9.83 -7.21
CA LEU A 141 -8.85 -8.56 -6.50
C LEU A 141 -10.30 -8.29 -6.09
N SER A 142 -10.47 -7.38 -5.11
CA SER A 142 -11.80 -6.92 -4.72
C SER A 142 -12.51 -6.25 -5.90
N SER A 143 -13.84 -6.38 -5.98
CA SER A 143 -14.64 -5.69 -7.00
C SER A 143 -14.37 -4.17 -6.98
N GLY A 144 -14.04 -3.60 -8.15
CA GLY A 144 -13.65 -2.20 -8.28
C GLY A 144 -12.19 -1.85 -7.93
N ALA A 145 -11.32 -2.84 -7.68
CA ALA A 145 -9.88 -2.62 -7.55
C ALA A 145 -9.19 -2.68 -8.93
N ASP A 146 -9.42 -1.65 -9.74
CA ASP A 146 -8.90 -1.51 -11.11
C ASP A 146 -7.64 -0.65 -11.23
N SER A 147 -7.21 0.01 -10.15
CA SER A 147 -5.98 0.83 -10.09
C SER A 147 -5.20 0.66 -8.79
N LEU A 148 -3.91 1.04 -8.81
CA LEU A 148 -3.04 1.00 -7.63
C LEU A 148 -2.98 2.36 -6.95
N THR A 149 -2.74 2.35 -5.64
CA THR A 149 -2.25 3.54 -4.95
C THR A 149 -0.80 3.84 -5.32
N ARG A 150 -0.34 5.11 -5.21
CA ARG A 150 1.07 5.45 -5.47
C ARG A 150 2.03 4.64 -4.59
N ARG A 151 1.67 4.37 -3.34
CA ARG A 151 2.48 3.56 -2.42
C ARG A 151 2.55 2.08 -2.85
N GLN A 152 1.43 1.51 -3.30
CA GLN A 152 1.39 0.14 -3.84
C GLN A 152 2.19 0.01 -5.14
N ALA A 153 2.05 0.99 -6.05
CA ALA A 153 2.88 1.06 -7.25
C ALA A 153 4.37 1.19 -6.91
N ARG A 154 4.73 1.94 -5.85
CA ARG A 154 6.12 2.07 -5.37
C ARG A 154 6.66 0.78 -4.78
N SER A 155 5.85 0.03 -4.05
CA SER A 155 6.28 -1.27 -3.52
C SER A 155 6.43 -2.34 -4.59
N LEU A 156 5.63 -2.29 -5.66
CA LEU A 156 5.83 -3.13 -6.84
C LEU A 156 7.11 -2.73 -7.58
N GLU A 157 7.31 -1.46 -7.89
CA GLU A 157 8.55 -0.95 -8.50
C GLU A 157 9.81 -1.29 -7.68
N GLU A 158 9.78 -1.14 -6.35
CA GLU A 158 10.90 -1.51 -5.49
C GLU A 158 11.11 -3.03 -5.39
N LEU A 159 10.06 -3.85 -5.47
CA LEU A 159 10.19 -5.31 -5.51
C LEU A 159 10.98 -5.75 -6.75
N GLU A 160 10.66 -5.19 -7.92
CA GLU A 160 11.35 -5.50 -9.19
C GLU A 160 12.81 -5.05 -9.15
N ILE A 161 13.09 -3.85 -8.63
CA ILE A 161 14.46 -3.32 -8.50
C ILE A 161 15.29 -4.17 -7.52
N ASP A 162 14.70 -4.62 -6.41
CA ASP A 162 15.33 -5.54 -5.46
C ASP A 162 15.57 -6.93 -6.08
N ALA A 163 14.65 -7.43 -6.92
CA ALA A 163 14.74 -8.75 -7.57
C ALA A 163 15.71 -8.80 -8.76
N LEU A 164 15.81 -7.73 -9.54
CA LEU A 164 16.65 -7.61 -10.74
C LEU A 164 17.99 -6.89 -10.48
N HIS A 165 18.28 -6.54 -9.22
CA HIS A 165 19.54 -5.95 -8.73
C HIS A 165 20.00 -4.67 -9.48
N MET A 166 19.09 -3.71 -9.66
CA MET A 166 19.31 -2.57 -10.55
C MET A 166 19.99 -1.31 -9.87
N GLN A 167 21.03 -0.75 -10.52
CA GLN A 167 21.98 0.45 -10.43
C GLN A 167 22.17 1.44 -11.68
N LYS A 168 22.31 2.78 -11.54
CA LYS A 168 21.70 3.72 -12.53
C LYS A 168 22.55 4.12 -13.77
N ASP A 169 23.55 3.35 -14.18
CA ASP A 169 24.55 3.88 -15.12
C ASP A 169 25.22 2.83 -16.05
N GLY A 170 24.43 1.95 -16.67
CA GLY A 170 24.90 1.07 -17.75
C GLY A 170 25.52 -0.26 -17.32
N SER A 171 25.93 -0.41 -16.06
CA SER A 171 25.58 -1.61 -15.29
C SER A 171 24.11 -1.44 -14.81
N GLN A 172 23.25 -2.50 -14.88
CA GLN A 172 21.78 -2.58 -14.56
C GLN A 172 21.29 -1.51 -13.56
N LEU A 173 20.02 -0.95 -13.56
CA LEU A 173 19.36 0.40 -13.16
C LEU A 173 18.92 0.92 -11.69
N LEU A 174 19.50 1.97 -11.03
CA LEU A 174 19.23 2.39 -9.61
C LEU A 174 18.04 3.35 -9.49
N ASN A 175 17.25 3.13 -8.45
CA ASN A 175 16.24 4.08 -7.99
C ASN A 175 16.90 5.35 -7.45
N ALA A 176 16.77 6.48 -8.16
CA ALA A 176 17.31 7.77 -7.71
C ALA A 176 16.65 8.33 -6.43
N ARG A 177 15.63 7.67 -5.89
CA ARG A 177 14.96 7.98 -4.61
C ARG A 177 14.50 6.69 -3.92
N HIS A 178 15.29 6.12 -3.01
CA HIS A 178 14.87 4.98 -2.17
C HIS A 178 13.75 5.38 -1.18
N GLU A 179 12.56 5.65 -1.69
CA GLU A 179 11.46 6.28 -0.98
C GLU A 179 10.10 5.68 -1.41
N ILE A 180 9.54 4.82 -0.55
CA ILE A 180 8.09 4.51 -0.50
C ILE A 180 7.28 5.71 0.04
N SER A 181 7.96 6.63 0.72
CA SER A 181 7.43 7.93 1.14
C SER A 181 7.46 8.93 -0.02
N PRO A 182 6.54 9.90 -0.10
CA PRO A 182 6.69 11.04 -1.02
C PRO A 182 7.84 12.00 -0.65
N ARG A 183 8.43 11.88 0.55
CA ARG A 183 9.69 12.54 0.99
C ARG A 183 10.38 11.67 2.07
N GLY A 184 11.64 11.31 1.87
CA GLY A 184 12.50 10.64 2.86
C GLY A 184 12.47 9.10 2.85
N VAL A 185 13.51 8.48 3.41
CA VAL A 185 13.61 7.02 3.55
C VAL A 185 12.52 6.51 4.49
N ALA A 186 11.71 5.57 4.02
CA ALA A 186 10.66 4.95 4.84
C ALA A 186 11.29 4.05 5.93
N PRO A 187 10.76 4.04 7.17
CA PRO A 187 11.17 3.11 8.22
C PRO A 187 11.19 1.65 7.73
N LEU A 188 12.25 0.91 8.06
CA LEU A 188 12.54 -0.42 7.51
C LEU A 188 11.35 -1.39 7.57
N HIS A 189 10.60 -1.40 8.67
CA HIS A 189 9.43 -2.25 8.85
C HIS A 189 8.26 -1.90 7.91
N LEU A 190 8.06 -0.62 7.58
CA LEU A 190 7.07 -0.18 6.60
C LEU A 190 7.48 -0.58 5.19
N ARG A 191 8.79 -0.50 4.87
CA ARG A 191 9.33 -1.03 3.61
C ARG A 191 9.10 -2.53 3.50
N GLN A 192 9.53 -3.30 4.50
CA GLN A 192 9.38 -4.76 4.50
C GLN A 192 7.92 -5.19 4.34
N GLY A 193 6.98 -4.58 5.07
CA GLY A 193 5.55 -4.89 4.94
C GLY A 193 5.00 -4.58 3.54
N ALA A 194 5.43 -3.48 2.91
CA ALA A 194 5.01 -3.11 1.57
C ALA A 194 5.61 -4.03 0.49
N ILE A 195 6.88 -4.43 0.62
CA ILE A 195 7.53 -5.40 -0.28
C ILE A 195 6.89 -6.80 -0.16
N LEU A 196 6.55 -7.24 1.06
CA LEU A 196 5.82 -8.50 1.27
C LEU A 196 4.43 -8.48 0.62
N TRP A 197 3.70 -7.37 0.74
CA TRP A 197 2.43 -7.19 0.04
C TRP A 197 2.61 -7.25 -1.48
N ALA A 198 3.59 -6.53 -2.03
CA ALA A 198 3.86 -6.51 -3.47
C ALA A 198 4.22 -7.91 -4.00
N ARG A 199 5.08 -8.63 -3.27
CA ARG A 199 5.47 -10.00 -3.61
C ARG A 199 4.28 -10.94 -3.62
N HIS A 200 3.41 -10.88 -2.61
CA HIS A 200 2.19 -11.68 -2.59
C HIS A 200 1.26 -11.38 -3.78
N MET A 201 1.12 -10.12 -4.21
CA MET A 201 0.31 -9.77 -5.38
C MET A 201 0.88 -10.34 -6.69
N VAL A 202 2.21 -10.40 -6.81
CA VAL A 202 2.92 -10.99 -7.95
C VAL A 202 2.85 -12.52 -7.92
N ASP A 203 3.19 -13.16 -6.80
CA ASP A 203 3.23 -14.61 -6.63
C ASP A 203 1.86 -15.26 -6.84
N THR A 204 0.77 -14.59 -6.43
CA THR A 204 -0.61 -15.03 -6.71
C THR A 204 -1.07 -14.73 -8.14
N GLY A 205 -0.28 -13.96 -8.90
CA GLY A 205 -0.64 -13.46 -10.21
C GLY A 205 -1.85 -12.51 -10.20
N ALA A 206 -2.08 -11.81 -9.09
CA ALA A 206 -3.08 -10.74 -8.98
C ALA A 206 -2.60 -9.45 -9.66
N VAL A 207 -1.29 -9.23 -9.69
CA VAL A 207 -0.62 -8.20 -10.50
C VAL A 207 0.50 -8.85 -11.31
N LYS A 208 0.51 -8.65 -12.63
CA LYS A 208 1.57 -9.10 -13.52
C LYS A 208 2.30 -7.91 -14.13
N VAL A 209 3.51 -7.65 -13.65
CA VAL A 209 4.49 -6.75 -14.29
C VAL A 209 5.14 -7.51 -15.45
N VAL A 210 5.41 -6.86 -16.58
CA VAL A 210 6.12 -7.50 -17.69
C VAL A 210 7.63 -7.43 -17.40
N GLY A 211 8.25 -8.60 -17.23
CA GLY A 211 9.65 -8.74 -16.80
C GLY A 211 9.86 -9.74 -15.66
N LEU A 212 8.75 -10.24 -15.08
CA LEU A 212 8.65 -11.48 -14.30
C LEU A 212 7.77 -12.53 -15.02
#